data_AF-A0A7X3APW8-F1
#
_entry.id   AF-A0A7X3APW8-F1
#
_cell.length_a   1.000
_cell.length_b   1.000
_cell.length_c   1.000
_cell.angle_alpha   90.00
_cell.angle_beta   90.00
_cell.angle_gamma   90.00
#
_symmetry.space_group_name_H-M   'P 1'
#
loop_
_entity.id
_entity.type
_entity.pdbx_description
1 polymer ?
#
loop_
_entity_poly.entity_id
_entity_poly.type
_entity_poly.pdbx_seq_one_letter_code
_entity_poly.pdbx_strand_id
1 'polypeptide(L)'
;MKRKELLNTEKTAIENEWKHLVQDIQKKVYAESCDVVHIPHFPCVLSETDLERMVVLASEGITIGERNRQLETQYNSLRQLKPRVTDNFESLNKELSETESAILSFEEIVRQLIYKLSVIDEAIHRLTSDIQLVCDDIRNNEDAARLQKFGSESSDGQISTSICPTCKQQIQDNLLEATPCSGFMNIEENIRHLKAQKSMLEFSLNSRKNYRDALQREKTNYESRLLTLRRLAQTIRSDLFTSTDTDASETIILKKIEISKQIERLANLQDAFISFRDALTHLSDRWSSYLDRKKRLPKKGLSESDSCKIKLLKSYFIKNLQRYHYSSLVSLDGIEISEESLLPTIDGFDMKFDSSASDGIRTIWAFTLALLQVSIEKGGNHPGIIIFDEPAQQSIVSEDMNSFILSATEIGSKSQIIMAITLNSHELIQIIDGLDAQKYHKLEILDKAFKRLAESVSVEESE
;
A
#
# COMPACT_ATOMS: atom_id res chain seq x y z
N MET A 1 -9.75 -12.60 2.06
CA MET A 1 -8.34 -12.12 2.09
C MET A 1 -7.78 -11.88 0.67
N LYS A 2 -7.63 -12.91 -0.18
CA LYS A 2 -7.06 -12.81 -1.55
C LYS A 2 -7.63 -11.68 -2.44
N ARG A 3 -8.94 -11.42 -2.41
CA ARG A 3 -9.58 -10.38 -3.24
C ARG A 3 -9.22 -8.95 -2.80
N LYS A 4 -8.97 -8.74 -1.50
CA LYS A 4 -8.57 -7.44 -0.93
C LYS A 4 -7.09 -7.16 -1.23
N GLU A 5 -6.25 -8.18 -1.17
CA GLU A 5 -4.84 -8.09 -1.59
C GLU A 5 -4.71 -7.78 -3.07
N LEU A 6 -5.47 -8.47 -3.93
CA LEU A 6 -5.47 -8.22 -5.38
C LEU A 6 -5.94 -6.81 -5.74
N LEU A 7 -6.89 -6.26 -4.98
CA LEU A 7 -7.33 -4.87 -5.14
C LEU A 7 -6.29 -3.88 -4.62
N ASN A 8 -5.56 -4.20 -3.56
CA ASN A 8 -4.46 -3.36 -3.08
C ASN A 8 -3.30 -3.32 -4.08
N THR A 9 -2.95 -4.45 -4.71
CA THR A 9 -1.92 -4.48 -5.75
C THR A 9 -2.37 -3.69 -6.99
N GLU A 10 -3.62 -3.86 -7.43
CA GLU A 10 -4.22 -3.08 -8.53
C GLU A 10 -4.19 -1.57 -8.23
N LYS A 11 -4.49 -1.18 -6.99
CA LYS A 11 -4.39 0.22 -6.52
C LYS A 11 -2.97 0.76 -6.67
N THR A 12 -1.97 0.04 -6.14
CA THR A 12 -0.57 0.48 -6.18
C THR A 12 -0.03 0.54 -7.61
N ALA A 13 -0.47 -0.36 -8.49
CA ALA A 13 -0.10 -0.34 -9.90
C ALA A 13 -0.63 0.92 -10.59
N ILE A 14 -1.91 1.26 -10.39
CA ILE A 14 -2.51 2.48 -10.97
C ILE A 14 -1.82 3.73 -10.41
N GLU A 15 -1.55 3.81 -9.11
CA GLU A 15 -0.84 4.94 -8.50
C GLU A 15 0.57 5.12 -9.09
N ASN A 16 1.31 4.04 -9.31
CA ASN A 16 2.64 4.08 -9.89
C ASN A 16 2.62 4.45 -11.38
N GLU A 17 1.75 3.82 -12.17
CA GLU A 17 1.56 4.12 -13.60
C GLU A 17 1.18 5.60 -13.81
N TRP A 18 0.26 6.11 -12.99
CA TRP A 18 -0.13 7.53 -13.02
C TRP A 18 1.04 8.44 -12.74
N LYS A 19 1.81 8.16 -11.67
CA LYS A 19 2.96 8.96 -11.29
C LYS A 19 4.03 8.96 -12.38
N HIS A 20 4.29 7.81 -13.00
CA HIS A 20 5.25 7.72 -14.11
C HIS A 20 4.82 8.54 -15.32
N LEU A 21 3.56 8.42 -15.75
CA LEU A 21 3.04 9.21 -16.87
C LEU A 21 3.13 10.72 -16.60
N VAL A 22 2.77 11.16 -15.40
CA VAL A 22 2.86 12.58 -15.01
C VAL A 22 4.31 13.05 -15.02
N GLN A 23 5.25 12.24 -14.50
CA GLN A 23 6.68 12.59 -14.53
C GLN A 23 7.24 12.63 -15.94
N ASP A 24 6.82 11.73 -16.83
CA ASP A 24 7.35 11.65 -18.19
C ASP A 24 6.85 12.81 -19.06
N ILE A 25 5.57 13.20 -18.94
CA ILE A 25 5.09 14.40 -19.64
C ILE A 25 5.73 15.66 -19.08
N GLN A 26 5.91 15.76 -17.77
CA GLN A 26 6.61 16.89 -17.15
C GLN A 26 8.05 17.01 -17.67
N LYS A 27 8.81 15.91 -17.75
CA LYS A 27 10.16 15.93 -18.34
C LYS A 27 10.16 16.41 -19.80
N LYS A 28 9.25 15.89 -20.63
CA LYS A 28 9.14 16.29 -22.04
C LYS A 28 8.77 17.76 -22.20
N VAL A 29 7.85 18.24 -21.37
CA VAL A 29 7.38 19.63 -21.39
C VAL A 29 8.46 20.59 -20.90
N TYR A 30 9.18 20.23 -19.83
CA TYR A 30 10.30 21.03 -19.34
C TYR A 30 11.50 21.06 -20.28
N ALA A 31 11.75 19.99 -21.04
CA ALA A 31 12.82 19.97 -22.05
C ALA A 31 12.63 21.05 -23.12
N GLU A 32 11.38 21.39 -23.44
CA GLU A 32 11.02 22.43 -24.41
C GLU A 32 10.68 23.78 -23.75
N SER A 33 11.05 24.00 -22.48
CA SER A 33 10.78 25.25 -21.73
C SER A 33 9.31 25.65 -21.69
N CYS A 34 8.44 24.65 -21.62
CA CYS A 34 7.01 24.80 -21.44
C CYS A 34 6.63 24.33 -20.03
N ASP A 35 5.46 24.73 -19.56
CA ASP A 35 4.87 24.31 -18.28
C ASP A 35 3.50 23.65 -18.53
N VAL A 36 3.16 22.63 -17.76
CA VAL A 36 1.78 22.08 -17.78
C VAL A 36 1.00 22.55 -16.58
N VAL A 37 -0.21 23.03 -16.82
CA VAL A 37 -1.12 23.47 -15.77
C VAL A 37 -2.26 22.45 -15.60
N HIS A 38 -2.74 22.30 -14.36
CA HIS A 38 -3.90 21.49 -14.00
C HIS A 38 -3.76 19.95 -14.13
N ILE A 39 -2.55 19.39 -14.08
CA ILE A 39 -2.37 17.93 -13.98
C ILE A 39 -2.68 17.44 -12.53
N PRO A 40 -3.54 16.43 -12.35
CA PRO A 40 -3.75 15.78 -11.06
C PRO A 40 -2.53 14.96 -10.65
N HIS A 41 -2.05 15.18 -9.42
CA HIS A 41 -0.90 14.46 -8.87
C HIS A 41 -1.25 13.04 -8.39
N PHE A 42 -2.54 12.76 -8.20
CA PHE A 42 -3.07 11.49 -7.73
C PHE A 42 -4.15 10.99 -8.69
N PRO A 43 -4.36 9.66 -8.79
CA PRO A 43 -5.43 9.10 -9.59
C PRO A 43 -6.80 9.64 -9.16
N CYS A 44 -7.50 10.28 -10.08
CA CYS A 44 -8.86 10.76 -9.90
C CYS A 44 -9.72 10.34 -11.09
N VAL A 45 -11.04 10.29 -10.88
CA VAL A 45 -11.98 10.13 -11.98
C VAL A 45 -12.06 11.48 -12.68
N LEU A 46 -11.59 11.53 -13.92
CA LEU A 46 -11.53 12.74 -14.74
C LEU A 46 -12.84 12.95 -15.48
N SER A 47 -13.36 14.17 -15.43
CA SER A 47 -14.44 14.60 -16.31
C SER A 47 -13.88 15.21 -17.61
N GLU A 48 -14.71 15.32 -18.65
CA GLU A 48 -14.33 16.02 -19.89
C GLU A 48 -13.86 17.46 -19.61
N THR A 49 -14.46 18.14 -18.63
CA THR A 49 -14.07 19.50 -18.23
C THR A 49 -12.71 19.57 -17.54
N ASP A 50 -12.27 18.51 -16.87
CA ASP A 50 -10.95 18.46 -16.24
C ASP A 50 -9.86 18.25 -17.29
N LEU A 51 -10.16 17.46 -18.32
CA LEU A 51 -9.26 17.23 -19.45
C LEU A 51 -9.08 18.48 -20.32
N GLU A 52 -10.13 19.29 -20.47
CA GLU A 52 -10.08 20.57 -21.20
C GLU A 52 -9.27 21.64 -20.46
N ARG A 53 -9.21 21.58 -19.13
CA ARG A 53 -8.39 22.48 -18.31
C ARG A 53 -6.90 22.15 -18.37
N MET A 54 -6.53 20.95 -18.81
CA MET A 54 -5.12 20.56 -18.95
C MET A 54 -4.54 21.22 -20.19
N VAL A 55 -3.71 22.25 -19.98
CA VAL A 55 -3.08 23.01 -21.04
C VAL A 55 -1.58 23.06 -20.82
N VAL A 56 -0.83 22.91 -21.90
CA VAL A 56 0.60 23.18 -21.94
C VAL A 56 0.79 24.64 -22.37
N LEU A 57 1.46 25.41 -21.52
CA LEU A 57 1.81 26.79 -21.75
C LEU A 57 3.29 26.88 -22.12
N ALA A 58 3.61 27.61 -23.18
CA ALA A 58 4.98 27.97 -23.48
C ALA A 58 5.44 29.13 -22.59
N SER A 59 6.74 29.42 -22.65
CA SER A 59 7.33 30.64 -22.08
C SER A 59 6.46 31.86 -22.45
N GLU A 60 6.06 32.65 -21.44
CA GLU A 60 5.11 33.79 -21.51
C GLU A 60 3.61 33.48 -21.30
N GLY A 61 3.22 32.23 -21.02
CA GLY A 61 1.83 31.89 -20.71
C GLY A 61 0.92 31.76 -21.94
N ILE A 62 1.53 31.57 -23.11
CA ILE A 62 0.88 31.43 -24.41
C ILE A 62 0.66 29.94 -24.71
N THR A 63 -0.44 29.58 -25.37
CA THR A 63 -0.69 28.18 -25.76
C THR A 63 0.28 27.71 -26.85
N ILE A 64 0.57 26.40 -26.92
CA ILE A 64 1.42 25.82 -28.01
C ILE A 64 0.90 26.25 -29.40
N GLY A 65 -0.42 26.26 -29.59
CA GLY A 65 -1.03 26.63 -30.87
C GLY A 65 -0.78 28.10 -31.27
N GLU A 66 -0.85 29.03 -30.33
CA GLU A 66 -0.52 30.43 -30.58
C GLU A 66 0.98 30.64 -30.82
N ARG A 67 1.83 29.91 -30.09
CA ARG A 67 3.28 29.95 -30.30
C ARG A 67 3.69 29.44 -31.68
N ASN A 68 3.08 28.35 -32.16
CA ASN A 68 3.28 27.84 -33.51
C ASN A 68 2.88 28.87 -34.57
N ARG A 69 1.73 29.56 -34.41
CA ARG A 69 1.32 30.63 -35.35
C ARG A 69 2.31 31.79 -35.37
N GLN A 70 2.82 32.21 -34.22
CA GLN A 70 3.86 33.26 -34.16
C GLN A 70 5.12 32.85 -34.92
N LEU A 71 5.59 31.62 -34.71
CA LEU A 71 6.77 31.07 -35.40
C LEU A 71 6.55 30.92 -36.91
N GLU A 72 5.36 30.49 -37.35
CA GLU A 72 5.01 30.43 -38.77
C GLU A 72 4.97 31.82 -39.41
N THR A 73 4.48 32.82 -38.69
CA THR A 73 4.43 34.20 -39.18
C THR A 73 5.85 34.77 -39.34
N GLN A 74 6.74 34.49 -38.38
CA GLN A 74 8.17 34.84 -38.44
C GLN A 74 8.90 34.07 -39.56
N TYR A 75 8.58 32.79 -39.76
CA TYR A 75 9.13 32.00 -40.86
C TYR A 75 8.74 32.59 -42.23
N ASN A 76 7.48 32.98 -42.38
CA ASN A 76 6.95 33.55 -43.62
C ASN A 76 7.52 34.94 -43.92
N SER A 77 7.75 35.79 -42.92
CA SER A 77 8.43 37.08 -43.13
C SER A 77 9.89 36.90 -43.56
N LEU A 78 10.61 35.93 -42.97
CA LEU A 78 11.97 35.55 -43.38
C LEU A 78 12.03 34.92 -44.78
N ARG A 79 10.91 34.37 -45.29
CA ARG A 79 10.81 33.85 -46.67
C ARG A 79 10.72 34.97 -47.71
N GLN A 80 10.20 36.14 -47.34
CA GLN A 80 10.04 37.29 -48.25
C GLN A 80 11.35 38.09 -48.44
N LEU A 81 12.31 37.98 -47.53
CA LEU A 81 13.63 38.61 -47.63
C LEU A 81 14.51 37.89 -48.67
N LYS A 82 15.01 38.62 -49.67
CA LYS A 82 16.05 38.12 -50.58
C LYS A 82 17.41 38.11 -49.85
N PRO A 83 18.21 37.03 -49.97
CA PRO A 83 19.45 36.87 -49.21
C PRO A 83 20.62 37.57 -49.92
N ARG A 84 20.60 38.90 -50.07
CA ARG A 84 21.77 39.67 -50.54
C ARG A 84 22.30 40.54 -49.43
N VAL A 85 23.61 40.48 -49.22
CA VAL A 85 24.33 41.10 -48.09
C VAL A 85 24.37 42.64 -48.21
N THR A 86 24.37 43.17 -49.44
CA THR A 86 24.52 44.62 -49.71
C THR A 86 23.35 45.48 -49.21
N ASP A 87 22.13 44.94 -49.20
CA ASP A 87 20.93 45.71 -48.82
C ASP A 87 20.69 45.72 -47.29
N ASN A 88 21.38 44.84 -46.54
CA ASN A 88 21.09 44.56 -45.13
C ASN A 88 22.23 44.94 -44.17
N PHE A 89 23.34 45.54 -44.62
CA PHE A 89 24.54 45.77 -43.80
C PHE A 89 24.29 46.62 -42.54
N GLU A 90 23.55 47.74 -42.66
CA GLU A 90 23.17 48.55 -41.49
C GLU A 90 22.21 47.80 -40.54
N SER A 91 21.27 47.03 -41.10
CA SER A 91 20.34 46.20 -40.32
C SER A 91 21.08 45.11 -39.55
N LEU A 92 22.06 44.45 -40.17
CA LEU A 92 22.86 43.40 -39.56
C LEU A 92 23.80 43.94 -38.47
N ASN A 93 24.38 45.12 -38.65
CA ASN A 93 25.19 45.77 -37.61
C ASN A 93 24.34 46.20 -36.41
N LYS A 94 23.15 46.75 -36.66
CA LYS A 94 22.21 47.08 -35.59
C LYS A 94 21.77 45.81 -34.84
N GLU A 95 21.45 44.75 -35.57
CA GLU A 95 21.09 43.46 -34.98
C GLU A 95 22.26 42.81 -34.22
N LEU A 96 23.51 42.95 -34.69
CA LEU A 96 24.69 42.49 -33.96
C LEU A 96 24.84 43.23 -32.63
N SER A 97 24.67 44.56 -32.62
CA SER A 97 24.73 45.35 -31.39
C SER A 97 23.62 44.98 -30.41
N GLU A 98 22.39 44.79 -30.90
CA GLU A 98 21.24 44.35 -30.08
C GLU A 98 21.48 42.95 -29.50
N THR A 99 22.03 42.02 -30.29
CA THR A 99 22.31 40.64 -29.84
C THR A 99 23.47 40.58 -28.86
N GLU A 100 24.53 41.39 -29.03
CA GLU A 100 25.61 41.54 -28.05
C GLU A 100 25.11 42.14 -26.73
N SER A 101 24.24 43.16 -26.78
CA SER A 101 23.61 43.72 -25.59
C SER A 101 22.74 42.68 -24.87
N ALA A 102 21.97 41.89 -25.62
CA ALA A 102 21.16 40.80 -25.08
C ALA A 102 22.03 39.71 -24.43
N ILE A 103 23.16 39.34 -25.03
CA ILE A 103 24.14 38.40 -24.45
C ILE A 103 24.61 38.88 -23.08
N LEU A 104 25.03 40.15 -22.96
CA LEU A 104 25.48 40.72 -21.68
C LEU A 104 24.36 40.70 -20.63
N SER A 105 23.12 41.03 -21.02
CA SER A 105 21.98 41.01 -20.11
C SER A 105 21.66 39.59 -19.60
N PHE A 106 21.74 38.57 -20.47
CA PHE A 106 21.49 37.18 -20.08
C PHE A 106 22.64 36.59 -19.26
N GLU A 107 23.90 36.95 -19.54
CA GLU A 107 25.04 36.56 -18.71
C GLU A 107 24.89 37.07 -17.27
N GLU A 108 24.37 38.28 -17.10
CA GLU A 108 24.12 38.84 -15.78
C GLU A 108 22.99 38.11 -15.04
N ILE A 109 21.90 37.78 -15.74
CA ILE A 109 20.81 36.97 -15.17
C ILE A 109 21.33 35.58 -14.77
N VAL A 110 22.13 34.92 -15.61
CA VAL A 110 22.72 33.61 -15.28
C VAL A 110 23.63 33.71 -14.06
N ARG A 111 24.46 34.76 -13.93
CA ARG A 111 25.25 35.01 -12.72
C ARG A 111 24.38 35.14 -11.48
N GLN A 112 23.29 35.90 -11.55
CA GLN A 112 22.36 36.07 -10.44
C GLN A 112 21.67 34.75 -10.06
N LEU A 113 21.28 33.93 -11.05
CA LEU A 113 20.71 32.61 -10.81
C LEU A 113 21.71 31.64 -10.16
N ILE A 114 22.96 31.65 -10.59
CA ILE A 114 24.04 30.85 -9.96
C ILE A 114 24.22 31.25 -8.49
N TYR A 115 24.23 32.55 -8.20
CA TYR A 115 24.30 33.04 -6.82
C TYR A 115 23.08 32.63 -5.98
N LYS A 116 21.87 32.73 -6.53
CA LYS A 116 20.64 32.28 -5.83
C LYS A 116 20.67 30.77 -5.55
N LEU A 117 21.14 29.98 -6.51
CA LEU A 117 21.28 28.53 -6.37
C LEU A 117 22.25 28.16 -5.25
N SER A 118 23.44 28.80 -5.19
CA SER A 118 24.41 28.51 -4.13
C SER A 118 23.88 28.81 -2.73
N VAL A 119 23.13 29.90 -2.56
CA VAL A 119 22.48 30.25 -1.29
C VAL A 119 21.44 29.20 -0.87
N ILE A 120 20.70 28.64 -1.83
CA ILE A 120 19.68 27.63 -1.55
C ILE A 120 20.31 26.27 -1.28
N ASP A 121 21.35 25.88 -2.01
CA ASP A 121 22.08 24.63 -1.79
C ASP A 121 22.72 24.61 -0.40
N GLU A 122 23.31 25.72 0.03
CA GLU A 122 23.79 25.93 1.40
C GLU A 122 22.67 25.75 2.43
N ALA A 123 21.49 26.35 2.20
CA ALA A 123 20.33 26.20 3.09
C ALA A 123 19.79 24.75 3.12
N ILE A 124 19.77 24.06 1.99
CA ILE A 124 19.38 22.64 1.89
C ILE A 124 20.38 21.78 2.66
N HIS A 125 21.68 22.05 2.56
CA HIS A 125 22.70 21.32 3.31
C HIS A 125 22.50 21.49 4.82
N ARG A 126 22.30 22.72 5.30
CA ARG A 126 22.03 22.97 6.73
C ARG A 126 20.79 22.24 7.23
N LEU A 127 19.66 22.37 6.52
CA LEU A 127 18.42 21.66 6.87
C LEU A 127 18.60 20.14 6.88
N THR A 128 19.42 19.59 5.97
CA THR A 128 19.71 18.15 5.94
C THR A 128 20.52 17.73 7.16
N SER A 129 21.52 18.51 7.57
CA SER A 129 22.27 18.29 8.80
C SER A 129 21.38 18.42 10.04
N ASP A 130 20.49 19.41 10.10
CA ASP A 130 19.54 19.59 11.21
C ASP A 130 18.58 18.38 11.34
N ILE A 131 18.09 17.85 10.22
CA ILE A 131 17.25 16.65 10.21
C ILE A 131 18.03 15.42 10.71
N GLN A 132 19.31 15.29 10.35
CA GLN A 132 20.17 14.21 10.86
C GLN A 132 20.33 14.28 12.37
N LEU A 133 20.60 15.48 12.93
CA LEU A 133 20.68 15.69 14.37
C LEU A 133 19.37 15.30 15.08
N VAL A 134 18.23 15.75 14.56
CA VAL A 134 16.91 15.38 15.12
C VAL A 134 16.66 13.87 15.01
N CYS A 135 17.13 13.21 13.95
CA CYS A 135 17.00 11.75 13.83
C CYS A 135 17.86 11.00 14.86
N ASP A 136 19.08 11.46 15.11
CA ASP A 136 19.94 10.90 16.16
C ASP A 136 19.32 11.11 17.55
N ASP A 137 18.75 12.28 17.82
CA ASP A 137 18.02 12.56 19.07
C ASP A 137 16.80 11.66 19.23
N ILE A 138 16.00 11.44 18.17
CA ILE A 138 14.88 10.49 18.20
C ILE A 138 15.37 9.10 18.54
N ARG A 139 16.46 8.61 17.90
CA ARG A 139 17.02 7.29 18.18
C ARG A 139 17.45 7.17 19.65
N ASN A 140 18.17 8.17 20.16
CA ASN A 140 18.62 8.18 21.56
C ASN A 140 17.45 8.15 22.55
N ASN A 141 16.37 8.90 22.27
CA ASN A 141 15.17 8.88 23.12
C ASN A 141 14.39 7.56 22.99
N GLU A 142 14.33 6.96 21.80
CA GLU A 142 13.70 5.64 21.61
C GLU A 142 14.47 4.53 22.32
N ASP A 143 15.80 4.58 22.32
CA ASP A 143 16.64 3.65 23.07
C ASP A 143 16.50 3.85 24.58
N ALA A 144 16.42 5.09 25.06
CA ALA A 144 16.10 5.38 26.47
C ALA A 144 14.73 4.82 26.88
N ALA A 145 13.70 4.99 26.03
CA ALA A 145 12.37 4.42 26.27
C ALA A 145 12.38 2.88 26.29
N ARG A 146 13.18 2.23 25.44
CA ARG A 146 13.37 0.77 25.46
C ARG A 146 14.02 0.31 26.76
N LEU A 147 15.09 0.98 27.20
CA LEU A 147 15.77 0.65 28.46
C LEU A 147 14.83 0.79 29.66
N GLN A 148 13.98 1.83 29.68
CA GLN A 148 12.94 2.00 30.71
C GLN A 148 11.95 0.82 30.73
N LYS A 149 11.51 0.36 29.56
CA LYS A 149 10.59 -0.79 29.44
C LYS A 149 11.24 -2.10 29.90
N PHE A 150 12.47 -2.40 29.47
CA PHE A 150 13.18 -3.60 29.93
C PHE A 150 13.47 -3.59 31.44
N GLY A 151 13.80 -2.43 32.01
CA GLY A 151 13.97 -2.27 33.45
C GLY A 151 12.67 -2.45 34.25
N SER A 152 11.51 -2.17 33.63
CA SER A 152 10.20 -2.36 34.27
C SER A 152 9.68 -3.80 34.26
N GLU A 153 10.05 -4.62 33.27
CA GLU A 153 9.67 -6.05 33.21
C GLU A 153 10.49 -6.94 34.14
N SER A 154 11.71 -6.51 34.50
CA SER A 154 12.61 -7.24 35.40
C SER A 154 12.44 -6.88 36.88
N SER A 155 11.53 -5.96 37.19
CA SER A 155 11.17 -5.58 38.56
C SER A 155 9.69 -5.87 38.82
N ASP A 156 9.40 -7.02 39.45
CA ASP A 156 8.09 -7.36 40.04
C ASP A 156 7.67 -6.45 41.22
N GLY A 157 8.24 -5.24 41.30
CA GLY A 157 8.03 -4.28 42.38
C GLY A 157 7.66 -2.91 41.86
N GLN A 158 6.90 -2.17 42.64
CA GLN A 158 6.38 -0.81 42.45
C GLN A 158 7.45 0.30 42.23
N ILE A 159 8.63 -0.05 41.72
CA ILE A 159 9.77 0.83 41.44
C ILE A 159 9.64 1.44 40.03
N SER A 160 8.88 0.80 39.13
CA SER A 160 8.72 1.20 37.72
C SER A 160 7.60 2.21 37.46
N THR A 161 6.64 2.33 38.37
CA THR A 161 5.76 3.50 38.43
C THR A 161 6.55 4.59 39.11
N SER A 162 6.68 5.77 38.51
CA SER A 162 7.34 6.97 39.05
C SER A 162 6.62 7.50 40.30
N ILE A 163 6.45 6.64 41.30
CA ILE A 163 5.69 6.77 42.54
C ILE A 163 6.59 6.19 43.62
N CYS A 164 7.00 7.03 44.56
CA CYS A 164 7.83 6.62 45.68
C CYS A 164 7.12 5.53 46.49
N PRO A 165 7.70 4.33 46.66
CA PRO A 165 7.06 3.25 47.41
C PRO A 165 6.90 3.58 48.91
N THR A 166 7.59 4.60 49.41
CA THR A 166 7.59 5.01 50.82
C THR A 166 6.53 6.07 51.15
N CYS A 167 6.38 7.09 50.30
CA CYS A 167 5.46 8.22 50.55
C CYS A 167 4.37 8.39 49.47
N LYS A 168 4.33 7.52 48.46
CA LYS A 168 3.41 7.55 47.31
C LYS A 168 3.41 8.85 46.49
N GLN A 169 4.43 9.69 46.66
CA GLN A 169 4.61 10.90 45.85
C GLN A 169 5.22 10.56 44.50
N GLN A 170 4.87 11.33 43.47
CA GLN A 170 5.40 11.14 42.13
C GLN A 170 6.90 11.53 42.11
N ILE A 171 7.76 10.60 41.71
CA ILE A 171 9.19 10.85 41.55
C ILE A 171 9.37 11.55 40.20
N GLN A 172 9.98 12.74 40.20
CA GLN A 172 10.38 13.40 38.97
C GLN A 172 11.66 12.75 38.43
N ASP A 173 11.78 12.62 37.11
CA ASP A 173 12.91 11.93 36.45
C ASP A 173 14.26 12.66 36.60
N ASN A 174 14.31 13.84 37.22
CA ASN A 174 15.52 14.63 37.40
C ASN A 174 15.77 14.97 38.88
N LEU A 175 17.05 14.89 39.28
CA LEU A 175 17.57 15.19 40.62
C LEU A 175 17.64 16.69 40.97
N LEU A 176 17.31 17.58 40.04
CA LEU A 176 17.38 19.03 40.22
C LEU A 176 15.98 19.61 40.40
N GLU A 177 15.75 20.34 41.50
CA GLU A 177 14.56 21.17 41.68
C GLU A 177 14.57 22.30 40.65
N ALA A 178 13.88 22.11 39.52
CA ALA A 178 13.67 23.18 38.58
C ALA A 178 12.50 24.07 39.03
N THR A 179 12.73 25.38 38.98
CA THR A 179 11.73 26.44 39.08
C THR A 179 10.51 26.12 38.19
N PRO A 180 9.28 26.54 38.57
CA PRO A 180 8.03 26.05 38.01
C PRO A 180 7.66 26.71 36.68
N CYS A 181 8.60 26.75 35.73
CA CYS A 181 8.36 27.21 34.37
C CYS A 181 8.75 26.09 33.40
N SER A 182 7.71 25.49 32.81
CA SER A 182 7.71 24.33 31.90
C SER A 182 7.80 22.98 32.61
N GLY A 183 6.65 22.30 32.69
CA GLY A 183 6.64 20.88 32.98
C GLY A 183 7.53 20.14 31.98
N PHE A 184 8.42 19.30 32.50
CA PHE A 184 9.26 18.46 31.65
C PHE A 184 8.38 17.46 30.91
N MET A 185 8.59 17.34 29.60
CA MET A 185 7.89 16.36 28.77
C MET A 185 8.37 14.95 29.14
N ASN A 186 7.43 14.01 29.24
CA ASN A 186 7.79 12.59 29.39
C ASN A 186 8.58 12.12 28.16
N ILE A 187 9.36 11.05 28.25
CA ILE A 187 10.17 10.50 27.13
C ILE A 187 9.29 10.26 25.89
N GLU A 188 8.07 9.74 26.08
CA GLU A 188 7.10 9.53 25.00
C GLU A 188 6.57 10.83 24.37
N GLU A 189 6.44 11.90 25.16
CA GLU A 189 6.06 13.24 24.68
C GLU A 189 7.22 13.90 23.93
N ASN A 190 8.44 13.74 24.42
CA ASN A 190 9.65 14.24 23.76
C ASN A 190 9.84 13.56 22.39
N ILE A 191 9.65 12.24 22.30
CA ILE A 191 9.67 11.51 21.03
C ILE A 191 8.59 12.04 20.06
N ARG A 192 7.38 12.32 20.55
CA ARG A 192 6.31 12.92 19.72
C ARG A 192 6.69 14.32 19.23
N HIS A 193 7.26 15.16 20.10
CA HIS A 193 7.71 16.50 19.75
C HIS A 193 8.82 16.48 18.69
N LEU A 194 9.86 15.65 18.89
CA LEU A 194 10.95 15.49 17.92
C LEU A 194 10.46 14.95 16.58
N LYS A 195 9.51 14.00 16.57
CA LYS A 195 8.88 13.51 15.34
C LYS A 195 8.10 14.60 14.61
N ALA A 196 7.39 15.46 15.33
CA ALA A 196 6.69 16.61 14.75
C ALA A 196 7.69 17.63 14.17
N GLN A 197 8.76 17.95 14.91
CA GLN A 197 9.83 18.84 14.45
C GLN A 197 10.51 18.31 13.18
N LYS A 198 10.81 17.01 13.13
CA LYS A 198 11.34 16.35 11.93
C LYS A 198 10.42 16.54 10.73
N SER A 199 9.11 16.28 10.89
CA SER A 199 8.15 16.43 9.78
C SER A 199 8.09 17.86 9.23
N MET A 200 8.21 18.87 10.11
CA MET A 200 8.26 20.28 9.73
C MET A 200 9.54 20.62 8.94
N LEU A 201 10.69 20.12 9.39
CA LEU A 201 11.97 20.30 8.70
C LEU A 201 11.98 19.60 7.33
N GLU A 202 11.44 18.38 7.24
CA GLU A 202 11.31 17.64 5.99
C GLU A 202 10.42 18.36 4.97
N PHE A 203 9.31 18.95 5.43
CA PHE A 203 8.45 19.77 4.58
C PHE A 203 9.19 21.01 4.04
N SER A 204 9.91 21.73 4.91
CA SER A 204 10.75 22.87 4.53
C SER A 204 11.84 22.47 3.53
N LEU A 205 12.52 21.35 3.77
CA LEU A 205 13.55 20.78 2.88
C LEU A 205 12.98 20.48 1.50
N ASN A 206 11.81 19.84 1.43
CA ASN A 206 11.16 19.51 0.16
C ASN A 206 10.77 20.76 -0.63
N SER A 207 10.23 21.77 0.05
CA SER A 207 9.91 23.07 -0.55
C SER A 207 11.16 23.76 -1.13
N ARG A 208 12.28 23.77 -0.37
CA ARG A 208 13.55 24.33 -0.84
C ARG A 208 14.13 23.56 -2.03
N LYS A 209 14.04 22.23 -2.03
CA LYS A 209 14.47 21.39 -3.17
C LYS A 209 13.65 21.69 -4.42
N ASN A 210 12.33 21.78 -4.31
CA ASN A 210 11.46 22.14 -5.43
C ASN A 210 11.80 23.53 -5.99
N TYR A 211 12.09 24.51 -5.11
CA TYR A 211 12.49 25.85 -5.52
C TYR A 211 13.87 25.87 -6.19
N ARG A 212 14.84 25.11 -5.69
CA ARG A 212 16.14 24.90 -6.35
C ARG A 212 15.96 24.30 -7.74
N ASP A 213 15.12 23.28 -7.88
CA ASP A 213 14.88 22.63 -9.17
C ASP A 213 14.17 23.56 -10.15
N ALA A 214 13.34 24.50 -9.68
CA ALA A 214 12.79 25.58 -10.50
C ALA A 214 13.87 26.56 -10.99
N LEU A 215 14.75 27.03 -10.10
CA LEU A 215 15.85 27.93 -10.48
C LEU A 215 16.89 27.27 -11.39
N GLN A 216 17.16 25.99 -11.18
CA GLN A 216 18.06 25.23 -12.05
C GLN A 216 17.48 25.11 -13.47
N ARG A 217 16.17 24.91 -13.60
CA ARG A 217 15.48 24.93 -14.89
C ARG A 217 15.58 26.29 -15.56
N GLU A 218 15.30 27.36 -14.83
CA GLU A 218 15.43 28.74 -15.32
C GLU A 218 16.85 29.02 -15.82
N LYS A 219 17.87 28.62 -15.04
CA LYS A 219 19.28 28.73 -15.43
C LYS A 219 19.57 28.01 -16.75
N THR A 220 19.17 26.74 -16.87
CA THR A 220 19.41 25.97 -18.10
C THR A 220 18.72 26.57 -19.33
N ASN A 221 17.54 27.18 -19.16
CA ASN A 221 16.87 27.92 -20.22
C ASN A 221 17.73 29.12 -20.68
N TYR A 222 18.16 29.99 -19.76
CA TYR A 222 19.00 31.14 -20.11
C TYR A 222 20.35 30.73 -20.70
N GLU A 223 20.99 29.66 -20.21
CA GLU A 223 22.22 29.12 -20.79
C GLU A 223 22.02 28.62 -22.23
N SER A 224 20.90 27.95 -22.50
CA SER A 224 20.56 27.50 -23.86
C SER A 224 20.32 28.68 -24.81
N ARG A 225 19.62 29.73 -24.35
CA ARG A 225 19.38 30.98 -25.10
C ARG A 225 20.67 31.73 -25.36
N LEU A 226 21.56 31.77 -24.38
CA LEU A 226 22.88 32.38 -24.51
C LEU A 226 23.73 31.68 -25.58
N LEU A 227 23.68 30.34 -25.63
CA LEU A 227 24.37 29.57 -26.67
C LEU A 227 23.81 29.89 -28.07
N THR A 228 22.49 29.99 -28.22
CA THR A 228 21.86 30.38 -29.50
C THR A 228 22.24 31.81 -29.92
N LEU A 229 22.23 32.76 -28.99
CA LEU A 229 22.63 34.14 -29.28
C LEU A 229 24.12 34.24 -29.66
N ARG A 230 24.99 33.50 -28.98
CA ARG A 230 26.43 33.46 -29.33
C ARG A 230 26.66 32.89 -30.72
N ARG A 231 25.95 31.82 -31.09
CA ARG A 231 25.99 31.27 -32.46
C ARG A 231 25.49 32.29 -33.48
N LEU A 232 24.36 32.93 -33.21
CA LEU A 232 23.78 33.94 -34.08
C LEU A 232 24.73 35.14 -34.26
N ALA A 233 25.34 35.64 -33.19
CA ALA A 233 26.33 36.71 -33.26
C ALA A 233 27.59 36.27 -34.04
N GLN A 234 28.00 35.01 -33.93
CA GLN A 234 29.10 34.47 -34.73
C GLN A 234 28.75 34.40 -36.21
N THR A 235 27.54 33.98 -36.58
CA THR A 235 27.08 33.96 -37.97
C THR A 235 26.87 35.36 -38.53
N ILE A 236 26.34 36.31 -37.75
CA ILE A 236 26.24 37.72 -38.20
C ILE A 236 27.64 38.28 -38.46
N ARG A 237 28.63 37.97 -37.59
CA ARG A 237 30.02 38.36 -37.86
C ARG A 237 30.54 37.71 -39.14
N SER A 238 30.36 36.41 -39.36
CA SER A 238 30.81 35.79 -40.61
C SER A 238 30.13 36.42 -41.83
N ASP A 239 28.82 36.66 -41.80
CA ASP A 239 28.09 37.33 -42.88
C ASP A 239 28.61 38.76 -43.14
N LEU A 240 28.97 39.53 -42.11
CA LEU A 240 29.53 40.88 -42.25
C LEU A 240 30.96 40.89 -42.79
N PHE A 241 31.75 39.84 -42.53
CA PHE A 241 33.17 39.76 -42.91
C PHE A 241 33.42 38.91 -44.17
N THR A 242 32.42 38.22 -44.73
CA THR A 242 32.54 37.46 -45.98
C THR A 242 32.30 38.39 -47.17
N SER A 243 33.37 38.69 -47.92
CA SER A 243 33.44 39.73 -48.95
C SER A 243 33.06 39.26 -50.37
N THR A 244 32.29 38.18 -50.52
CA THR A 244 31.86 37.65 -51.83
C THR A 244 30.37 37.94 -52.09
N ASP A 245 30.10 38.84 -53.04
CA ASP A 245 28.79 39.39 -53.45
C ASP A 245 27.73 38.35 -53.93
N THR A 246 28.05 37.05 -53.94
CA THR A 246 27.24 36.00 -54.57
C THR A 246 26.55 35.03 -53.62
N ASP A 247 26.93 34.99 -52.33
CA ASP A 247 26.42 33.98 -51.41
C ASP A 247 25.23 34.48 -50.59
N ALA A 248 24.23 33.61 -50.44
CA ALA A 248 23.05 33.87 -49.63
C ALA A 248 23.44 34.02 -48.16
N SER A 249 22.94 35.05 -47.46
CA SER A 249 23.21 35.28 -46.04
C SER A 249 22.97 34.02 -45.19
N GLU A 250 24.00 33.50 -44.54
CA GLU A 250 23.93 32.28 -43.73
C GLU A 250 23.06 32.48 -42.49
N THR A 251 22.98 33.71 -41.98
CA THR A 251 22.11 34.12 -40.87
C THR A 251 20.63 33.84 -41.12
N ILE A 252 20.11 34.20 -42.31
CA ILE A 252 18.71 33.98 -42.67
C ILE A 252 18.43 32.47 -42.80
N ILE A 253 19.39 31.70 -43.31
CA ILE A 253 19.26 30.24 -43.47
C ILE A 253 19.25 29.55 -42.09
N LEU A 254 20.17 29.90 -41.20
CA LEU A 254 20.21 29.36 -39.83
C LEU A 254 18.94 29.70 -39.05
N LYS A 255 18.45 30.95 -39.12
CA LYS A 255 17.17 31.33 -38.50
C LYS A 255 16.01 30.50 -39.03
N LYS A 256 15.95 30.25 -40.34
CA LYS A 256 14.92 29.39 -40.95
C LYS A 256 14.99 27.96 -40.42
N ILE A 257 16.19 27.40 -40.32
CA ILE A 257 16.40 26.04 -39.79
C ILE A 257 16.00 25.99 -38.31
N GLU A 258 16.41 26.96 -37.50
CA GLU A 258 16.09 27.02 -36.08
C GLU A 258 14.58 27.14 -35.82
N ILE A 259 13.90 28.05 -36.54
CA ILE A 259 12.44 28.20 -36.44
C ILE A 259 11.74 26.91 -36.91
N SER A 260 12.18 26.28 -38.00
CA SER A 260 11.58 25.03 -38.47
C SER A 260 11.72 23.91 -37.45
N LYS A 261 12.88 23.81 -36.79
CA LYS A 261 13.14 22.82 -35.74
C LYS A 261 12.33 23.08 -34.48
N GLN A 262 12.10 24.36 -34.13
CA GLN A 262 11.23 24.72 -33.02
C GLN A 262 9.78 24.33 -33.31
N ILE A 263 9.28 24.57 -34.52
CA ILE A 263 7.92 24.15 -34.94
C ILE A 263 7.79 22.63 -34.86
N GLU A 264 8.77 21.88 -35.36
CA GLU A 264 8.77 20.41 -35.31
C GLU A 264 8.76 19.88 -33.86
N ARG A 265 9.56 20.48 -32.97
CA ARG A 265 9.58 20.10 -31.55
C ARG A 265 8.24 20.36 -30.86
N LEU A 266 7.63 21.52 -31.11
CA LEU A 266 6.34 21.88 -30.55
C LEU A 266 5.22 20.98 -31.07
N ALA A 267 5.27 20.59 -32.36
CA ALA A 267 4.34 19.62 -32.93
C ALA A 267 4.49 18.23 -32.27
N ASN A 268 5.72 17.73 -32.14
CA ASN A 268 6.00 16.46 -31.45
C ASN A 268 5.54 16.49 -29.98
N LEU A 269 5.69 17.63 -29.30
CA LEU A 269 5.21 17.80 -27.93
C LEU A 269 3.69 17.79 -27.86
N GLN A 270 3.00 18.41 -28.84
CA GLN A 270 1.56 18.39 -28.93
C GLN A 270 1.02 16.97 -29.14
N ASP A 271 1.63 16.19 -30.03
CA ASP A 271 1.28 14.78 -30.24
C ASP A 271 1.52 13.94 -28.97
N ALA A 272 2.66 14.17 -28.30
CA ALA A 272 2.96 13.53 -27.03
C ALA A 272 1.93 13.89 -25.94
N PHE A 273 1.44 15.13 -25.92
CA PHE A 273 0.41 15.57 -24.96
C PHE A 273 -0.95 14.93 -25.23
N ILE A 274 -1.34 14.78 -26.50
CA ILE A 274 -2.57 14.06 -26.89
C ILE A 274 -2.47 12.61 -26.44
N SER A 275 -1.36 11.92 -26.74
CA SER A 275 -1.15 10.53 -26.30
C SER A 275 -1.14 10.38 -24.77
N PHE A 276 -0.62 11.37 -24.05
CA PHE A 276 -0.65 11.42 -22.59
C PHE A 276 -2.09 11.58 -22.08
N ARG A 277 -2.89 12.48 -22.67
CA ARG A 277 -4.29 12.67 -22.32
C ARG A 277 -5.07 11.36 -22.49
N ASP A 278 -4.89 10.67 -23.61
CA ASP A 278 -5.54 9.38 -23.86
C ASP A 278 -5.13 8.32 -22.84
N ALA A 279 -3.84 8.19 -22.52
CA ALA A 279 -3.36 7.28 -21.48
C ALA A 279 -3.93 7.61 -20.09
N LEU A 280 -4.08 8.90 -19.78
CA LEU A 280 -4.65 9.39 -18.52
C LEU A 280 -6.15 9.05 -18.43
N THR A 281 -6.91 9.15 -19.53
CA THR A 281 -8.33 8.75 -19.56
C THR A 281 -8.49 7.26 -19.28
N HIS A 282 -7.68 6.41 -19.92
CA HIS A 282 -7.71 4.97 -19.68
C HIS A 282 -7.38 4.61 -18.22
N LEU A 283 -6.44 5.31 -17.58
CA LEU A 283 -6.17 5.13 -16.16
C LEU A 283 -7.31 5.61 -15.26
N SER A 284 -7.98 6.72 -15.61
CA SER A 284 -9.17 7.20 -14.92
C SER A 284 -10.29 6.17 -14.95
N ASP A 285 -10.52 5.53 -16.10
CA ASP A 285 -11.53 4.47 -16.25
C ASP A 285 -11.20 3.22 -15.42
N ARG A 286 -9.92 2.81 -15.41
CA ARG A 286 -9.44 1.74 -14.52
C ARG A 286 -9.63 2.10 -13.06
N TRP A 287 -9.36 3.34 -12.67
CA TRP A 287 -9.55 3.83 -11.31
C TRP A 287 -11.03 3.83 -10.89
N SER A 288 -11.93 4.27 -11.77
CA SER A 288 -13.39 4.21 -11.53
C SER A 288 -13.87 2.77 -11.31
N SER A 289 -13.41 1.85 -12.16
CA SER A 289 -13.70 0.41 -12.06
C SER A 289 -13.19 -0.18 -10.74
N TYR A 290 -11.99 0.22 -10.32
CA TYR A 290 -11.41 -0.15 -9.02
C TYR A 290 -12.24 0.37 -7.84
N LEU A 291 -12.67 1.64 -7.88
CA LEU A 291 -13.51 2.23 -6.83
C LEU A 291 -14.85 1.50 -6.69
N ASP A 292 -15.46 1.11 -7.80
CA ASP A 292 -16.69 0.34 -7.79
C ASP A 292 -16.49 -1.08 -7.25
N ARG A 293 -15.41 -1.76 -7.64
CA ARG A 293 -15.05 -3.06 -7.06
C ARG A 293 -14.79 -2.95 -5.55
N LYS A 294 -14.16 -1.87 -5.09
CA LYS A 294 -13.92 -1.60 -3.68
C LYS A 294 -15.21 -1.33 -2.91
N LYS A 295 -16.16 -0.57 -3.47
CA LYS A 295 -17.49 -0.35 -2.87
C LYS A 295 -18.28 -1.64 -2.69
N ARG A 296 -18.12 -2.60 -3.63
CA ARG A 296 -18.75 -3.93 -3.55
C ARG A 296 -18.15 -4.83 -2.48
N LEU A 297 -17.02 -4.48 -1.86
CA LEU A 297 -16.47 -5.26 -0.76
C LEU A 297 -17.23 -4.98 0.55
N PRO A 298 -17.59 -6.02 1.32
CA PRO A 298 -18.21 -5.84 2.62
C PRO A 298 -17.26 -5.15 3.61
N LYS A 299 -17.74 -4.11 4.29
CA LYS A 299 -16.93 -3.28 5.21
C LYS A 299 -16.44 -4.03 6.45
N LYS A 300 -17.16 -5.07 6.90
CA LYS A 300 -16.86 -5.88 8.09
C LYS A 300 -16.09 -7.18 7.80
N GLY A 301 -15.60 -7.40 6.58
CA GLY A 301 -14.87 -8.62 6.22
C GLY A 301 -15.76 -9.88 6.03
N LEU A 302 -16.90 -9.95 6.72
CA LEU A 302 -17.93 -10.98 6.56
C LEU A 302 -19.01 -10.51 5.55
N SER A 303 -19.38 -11.40 4.62
CA SER A 303 -20.56 -11.23 3.78
C SER A 303 -21.84 -11.46 4.60
N GLU A 304 -22.98 -10.95 4.15
CA GLU A 304 -24.28 -11.27 4.73
C GLU A 304 -24.54 -12.79 4.73
N SER A 305 -24.08 -13.49 3.69
CA SER A 305 -24.10 -14.96 3.65
C SER A 305 -23.22 -15.61 4.72
N ASP A 306 -22.10 -14.98 5.08
CA ASP A 306 -21.17 -15.52 6.08
C ASP A 306 -21.74 -15.32 7.49
N SER A 307 -22.32 -14.15 7.77
CA SER A 307 -23.06 -13.91 9.01
C SER A 307 -24.23 -14.88 9.19
N CYS A 308 -24.93 -15.25 8.11
CA CYS A 308 -25.97 -16.28 8.16
C CYS A 308 -25.40 -17.66 8.53
N LYS A 309 -24.25 -18.05 7.97
CA LYS A 309 -23.57 -19.32 8.31
C LYS A 309 -23.11 -19.36 9.77
N ILE A 310 -22.54 -18.26 10.29
CA ILE A 310 -22.08 -18.18 11.69
C ILE A 310 -23.27 -18.28 12.65
N LYS A 311 -24.38 -17.58 12.36
CA LYS A 311 -25.62 -17.71 13.16
C LYS A 311 -26.16 -19.13 13.14
N LEU A 312 -26.14 -19.79 11.98
CA LEU A 312 -26.57 -21.19 11.86
C LEU A 312 -25.64 -22.12 12.65
N LEU A 313 -24.33 -21.92 12.58
CA LEU A 313 -23.33 -22.66 13.36
C LEU A 313 -23.58 -22.52 14.86
N LYS A 314 -23.82 -21.30 15.35
CA LYS A 314 -24.20 -21.05 16.75
C LYS A 314 -25.46 -21.83 17.12
N SER A 315 -26.48 -21.81 16.26
CA SER A 315 -27.73 -22.51 16.55
C SER A 315 -27.59 -24.04 16.62
N TYR A 316 -26.81 -24.66 15.72
CA TYR A 316 -26.55 -26.10 15.75
C TYR A 316 -25.64 -26.48 16.92
N PHE A 317 -24.63 -25.66 17.20
CA PHE A 317 -23.74 -25.88 18.33
C PHE A 317 -24.49 -25.90 19.66
N ILE A 318 -25.36 -24.92 19.91
CA ILE A 318 -26.19 -24.87 21.14
C ILE A 318 -27.13 -26.08 21.21
N LYS A 319 -27.81 -26.44 20.10
CA LYS A 319 -28.68 -27.62 20.05
C LYS A 319 -27.94 -28.93 20.37
N ASN A 320 -26.73 -29.09 19.83
CA ASN A 320 -25.92 -30.27 20.07
C ASN A 320 -25.44 -30.32 21.53
N LEU A 321 -24.99 -29.19 22.10
CA LEU A 321 -24.62 -29.11 23.52
C LEU A 321 -25.79 -29.47 24.46
N GLN A 322 -27.00 -28.99 24.15
CA GLN A 322 -28.21 -29.35 24.90
C GLN A 322 -28.49 -30.86 24.83
N ARG A 323 -28.32 -31.46 23.66
CA ARG A 323 -28.53 -32.90 23.43
C ARG A 323 -27.49 -33.79 24.13
N TYR A 324 -26.30 -33.26 24.41
CA TYR A 324 -25.22 -34.00 25.09
C TYR A 324 -25.12 -33.68 26.59
N HIS A 325 -26.15 -33.05 27.17
CA HIS A 325 -26.26 -32.72 28.59
C HIS A 325 -25.05 -31.94 29.14
N TYR A 326 -24.58 -30.95 28.39
CA TYR A 326 -23.55 -30.03 28.86
C TYR A 326 -23.99 -29.32 30.16
N SER A 327 -23.19 -29.41 31.22
CA SER A 327 -23.60 -29.04 32.58
C SER A 327 -22.80 -27.89 33.21
N SER A 328 -21.66 -27.50 32.62
CA SER A 328 -20.79 -26.43 33.14
C SER A 328 -21.39 -25.01 33.07
N LEU A 329 -22.56 -24.81 32.44
CA LEU A 329 -23.21 -23.50 32.31
C LEU A 329 -24.67 -23.52 32.78
N VAL A 330 -25.05 -22.45 33.48
CA VAL A 330 -26.43 -22.23 33.97
C VAL A 330 -27.37 -21.78 32.84
N SER A 331 -26.84 -21.07 31.84
CA SER A 331 -27.57 -20.65 30.63
C SER A 331 -26.67 -20.70 29.42
N LEU A 332 -27.14 -21.36 28.34
CA LEU A 332 -26.40 -21.48 27.08
C LEU A 332 -26.52 -20.24 26.17
N ASP A 333 -27.27 -19.23 26.60
CA ASP A 333 -27.54 -18.01 25.83
C ASP A 333 -26.32 -17.09 25.68
N GLY A 334 -25.37 -17.16 26.63
CA GLY A 334 -24.10 -16.41 26.63
C GLY A 334 -23.03 -16.96 25.68
N ILE A 335 -23.29 -18.08 25.01
CA ILE A 335 -22.35 -18.67 24.05
C ILE A 335 -22.39 -17.88 22.75
N GLU A 336 -21.25 -17.36 22.33
CA GLU A 336 -21.06 -16.71 21.03
C GLU A 336 -20.02 -17.47 20.20
N ILE A 337 -20.03 -17.24 18.88
CA ILE A 337 -18.96 -17.69 18.01
C ILE A 337 -18.22 -16.45 17.58
N SER A 338 -16.94 -16.36 17.93
CA SER A 338 -16.10 -15.22 17.58
C SER A 338 -16.08 -15.04 16.06
N GLU A 339 -16.36 -13.83 15.59
CA GLU A 339 -16.27 -13.47 14.17
C GLU A 339 -14.81 -13.55 13.64
N GLU A 340 -13.82 -13.50 14.54
CA GLU A 340 -12.40 -13.52 14.21
C GLU A 340 -11.79 -14.92 14.24
N SER A 341 -11.96 -15.65 15.36
CA SER A 341 -11.39 -17.00 15.51
C SER A 341 -12.30 -18.11 15.00
N LEU A 342 -13.59 -17.82 14.78
CA LEU A 342 -14.65 -18.81 14.46
C LEU A 342 -14.79 -19.93 15.50
N LEU A 343 -14.25 -19.73 16.69
CA LEU A 343 -14.35 -20.64 17.82
C LEU A 343 -15.46 -20.20 18.77
N PRO A 344 -16.07 -21.15 19.50
CA PRO A 344 -17.07 -20.83 20.51
C PRO A 344 -16.41 -20.16 21.72
N THR A 345 -17.01 -19.04 22.16
CA THR A 345 -16.55 -18.22 23.27
C THR A 345 -17.69 -17.91 24.24
N ILE A 346 -17.37 -17.77 25.52
CA ILE A 346 -18.28 -17.28 26.57
C ILE A 346 -17.67 -16.01 27.13
N ASP A 347 -18.41 -14.90 27.14
CA ASP A 347 -17.95 -13.60 27.68
C ASP A 347 -16.58 -13.15 27.13
N GLY A 348 -16.23 -13.54 25.90
CA GLY A 348 -14.96 -13.23 25.24
C GLY A 348 -13.82 -14.23 25.51
N PHE A 349 -14.02 -15.26 26.32
CA PHE A 349 -13.06 -16.33 26.60
C PHE A 349 -13.37 -17.60 25.81
N ASP A 350 -12.33 -18.33 25.41
CA ASP A 350 -12.46 -19.60 24.68
C ASP A 350 -12.97 -20.71 25.62
N MET A 351 -14.06 -21.37 25.20
CA MET A 351 -14.72 -22.44 25.97
C MET A 351 -13.82 -23.65 26.25
N LYS A 352 -12.72 -23.80 25.51
CA LYS A 352 -11.78 -24.92 25.67
C LYS A 352 -11.05 -24.90 27.03
N PHE A 353 -10.87 -23.74 27.65
CA PHE A 353 -9.99 -23.59 28.81
C PHE A 353 -10.70 -23.57 30.17
N ASP A 354 -12.01 -23.32 30.19
CA ASP A 354 -12.76 -23.02 31.43
C ASP A 354 -13.88 -24.04 31.73
N SER A 355 -13.82 -25.24 31.13
CA SER A 355 -14.83 -26.30 31.31
C SER A 355 -14.25 -27.60 31.89
N SER A 356 -15.12 -28.41 32.50
CA SER A 356 -14.74 -29.74 33.02
C SER A 356 -14.20 -30.63 31.88
N ALA A 357 -13.34 -31.61 32.20
CA ALA A 357 -12.72 -32.48 31.20
C ALA A 357 -13.74 -33.24 30.33
N SER A 358 -14.90 -33.62 30.88
CA SER A 358 -15.99 -34.26 30.14
C SER A 358 -16.76 -33.26 29.26
N ASP A 359 -17.00 -32.04 29.75
CA ASP A 359 -17.64 -30.96 28.98
C ASP A 359 -16.76 -30.41 27.83
N GLY A 360 -15.44 -30.46 27.99
CA GLY A 360 -14.49 -30.19 26.91
C GLY A 360 -14.67 -31.15 25.73
N ILE A 361 -14.88 -32.44 26.00
CA ILE A 361 -15.16 -33.42 24.94
C ILE A 361 -16.54 -33.19 24.32
N ARG A 362 -17.58 -32.94 25.12
CA ARG A 362 -18.93 -32.61 24.62
C ARG A 362 -18.91 -31.37 23.70
N THR A 363 -18.07 -30.39 24.02
CA THR A 363 -17.84 -29.19 23.19
C THR A 363 -17.22 -29.55 21.84
N ILE A 364 -16.21 -30.42 21.82
CA ILE A 364 -15.58 -30.91 20.59
C ILE A 364 -16.60 -31.65 19.73
N TRP A 365 -17.39 -32.54 20.31
CA TRP A 365 -18.47 -33.27 19.61
C TRP A 365 -19.50 -32.32 19.01
N ALA A 366 -20.04 -31.41 19.84
CA ALA A 366 -21.06 -30.47 19.42
C ALA A 366 -20.58 -29.55 18.30
N PHE A 367 -19.34 -29.06 18.39
CA PHE A 367 -18.75 -28.15 17.40
C PHE A 367 -18.43 -28.87 16.09
N THR A 368 -17.79 -30.04 16.14
CA THR A 368 -17.45 -30.81 14.93
C THR A 368 -18.69 -31.26 14.16
N LEU A 369 -19.74 -31.71 14.86
CA LEU A 369 -21.02 -32.04 14.22
C LEU A 369 -21.75 -30.80 13.70
N ALA A 370 -21.73 -29.68 14.43
CA ALA A 370 -22.35 -28.44 13.98
C ALA A 370 -21.69 -27.91 12.68
N LEU A 371 -20.37 -28.02 12.55
CA LEU A 371 -19.66 -27.67 11.31
C LEU A 371 -20.14 -28.49 10.11
N LEU A 372 -20.29 -29.80 10.30
CA LEU A 372 -20.79 -30.69 9.25
C LEU A 372 -22.25 -30.39 8.91
N GLN A 373 -23.11 -30.19 9.89
CA GLN A 373 -24.52 -29.83 9.70
C GLN A 373 -24.67 -28.52 8.91
N VAL A 374 -23.93 -27.48 9.28
CA VAL A 374 -23.92 -26.19 8.55
C VAL A 374 -23.40 -26.38 7.13
N SER A 375 -22.36 -27.19 6.94
CA SER A 375 -21.82 -27.45 5.61
C SER A 375 -22.80 -28.19 4.71
N ILE A 376 -23.56 -29.15 5.24
CA ILE A 376 -24.60 -29.86 4.50
C ILE A 376 -25.74 -28.91 4.12
N GLU A 377 -26.17 -28.03 5.03
CA GLU A 377 -27.30 -27.11 4.77
C GLU A 377 -26.93 -25.95 3.83
N LYS A 378 -25.71 -25.41 3.95
CA LYS A 378 -25.26 -24.21 3.21
C LYS A 378 -24.33 -24.51 2.04
N GLY A 379 -24.09 -25.78 1.72
CA GLY A 379 -23.16 -26.18 0.65
C GLY A 379 -21.72 -25.72 0.94
N GLY A 380 -21.25 -25.97 2.16
CA GLY A 380 -19.90 -25.61 2.61
C GLY A 380 -18.82 -26.53 2.03
N ASN A 381 -17.55 -26.20 2.32
CA ASN A 381 -16.39 -26.92 1.81
C ASN A 381 -15.98 -28.13 2.67
N HIS A 382 -16.81 -28.56 3.63
CA HIS A 382 -16.47 -29.70 4.48
C HIS A 382 -16.42 -30.98 3.63
N PRO A 383 -15.41 -31.85 3.78
CA PRO A 383 -15.23 -33.05 2.96
C PRO A 383 -16.29 -34.13 3.16
N GLY A 384 -17.30 -33.89 4.02
CA GLY A 384 -18.33 -34.88 4.36
C GLY A 384 -17.84 -36.10 5.15
N ILE A 385 -16.62 -36.07 5.70
CA ILE A 385 -16.04 -37.16 6.48
C ILE A 385 -15.65 -36.65 7.86
N ILE A 386 -16.03 -37.35 8.93
CA ILE A 386 -15.54 -37.13 10.29
C ILE A 386 -15.01 -38.45 10.86
N ILE A 387 -13.88 -38.38 11.55
CA ILE A 387 -13.30 -39.52 12.27
C ILE A 387 -13.17 -39.14 13.74
N PHE A 388 -13.82 -39.91 14.60
CA PHE A 388 -13.67 -39.82 16.05
C PHE A 388 -12.83 -40.99 16.54
N ASP A 389 -11.72 -40.69 17.18
CA ASP A 389 -10.85 -41.68 17.84
C ASP A 389 -11.10 -41.64 19.35
N GLU A 390 -11.63 -42.74 19.89
CA GLU A 390 -12.01 -42.94 21.28
C GLU A 390 -12.78 -41.73 21.86
N PRO A 391 -13.97 -41.40 21.35
CA PRO A 391 -14.74 -40.24 21.81
C PRO A 391 -15.04 -40.31 23.33
N ALA A 392 -15.05 -41.48 23.97
CA ALA A 392 -15.42 -41.68 25.37
C ALA A 392 -14.27 -41.56 26.42
N GLN A 393 -13.09 -41.01 26.07
CA GLN A 393 -11.87 -41.06 26.91
C GLN A 393 -11.98 -40.49 28.35
N GLN A 394 -12.85 -39.52 28.63
CA GLN A 394 -12.87 -38.80 29.92
C GLN A 394 -14.04 -39.21 30.85
N SER A 395 -14.34 -40.51 30.93
CA SER A 395 -15.41 -41.05 31.79
C SER A 395 -16.80 -40.44 31.50
N ILE A 396 -17.17 -40.42 30.22
CA ILE A 396 -18.46 -39.90 29.76
C ILE A 396 -19.57 -40.90 30.12
N VAL A 397 -20.74 -40.38 30.53
CA VAL A 397 -21.91 -41.19 30.87
C VAL A 397 -22.46 -41.89 29.62
N SER A 398 -22.85 -43.17 29.73
CA SER A 398 -23.37 -43.97 28.61
C SER A 398 -24.56 -43.31 27.88
N GLU A 399 -25.38 -42.55 28.60
CA GLU A 399 -26.55 -41.84 28.05
C GLU A 399 -26.17 -40.66 27.12
N ASP A 400 -25.12 -39.91 27.46
CA ASP A 400 -24.60 -38.82 26.62
C ASP A 400 -23.98 -39.40 25.35
N MET A 401 -23.25 -40.50 25.50
CA MET A 401 -22.66 -41.22 24.38
C MET A 401 -23.73 -41.79 23.43
N ASN A 402 -24.84 -42.31 23.97
CA ASN A 402 -26.00 -42.71 23.18
C ASN A 402 -26.56 -41.54 22.36
N SER A 403 -26.77 -40.40 23.01
CA SER A 403 -27.29 -39.19 22.37
C SER A 403 -26.39 -38.67 21.25
N PHE A 404 -25.06 -38.77 21.45
CA PHE A 404 -24.05 -38.47 20.44
C PHE A 404 -24.10 -39.44 19.25
N ILE A 405 -24.11 -40.75 19.50
CA ILE A 405 -24.18 -41.77 18.43
C ILE A 405 -25.46 -41.60 17.62
N LEU A 406 -26.61 -41.38 18.27
CA LEU A 406 -27.88 -41.12 17.58
C LEU A 406 -27.79 -39.88 16.68
N SER A 407 -27.22 -38.78 17.19
CA SER A 407 -27.00 -37.56 16.39
C SER A 407 -26.12 -37.83 15.16
N ALA A 408 -25.05 -38.62 15.32
CA ALA A 408 -24.17 -38.99 14.22
C ALA A 408 -24.89 -39.87 13.18
N THR A 409 -25.71 -40.83 13.61
CA THR A 409 -26.49 -41.68 12.68
C THR A 409 -27.53 -40.90 11.87
N GLU A 410 -28.15 -39.87 12.45
CA GLU A 410 -29.10 -39.00 11.72
C GLU A 410 -28.41 -38.26 10.56
N ILE A 411 -27.17 -37.80 10.79
CA ILE A 411 -26.38 -37.05 9.81
C ILE A 411 -25.69 -37.98 8.80
N GLY A 412 -25.41 -39.22 9.20
CA GLY A 412 -24.72 -40.25 8.41
C GLY A 412 -25.33 -40.56 7.03
N SER A 413 -26.60 -40.21 6.81
CA SER A 413 -27.25 -40.33 5.49
C SER A 413 -26.64 -39.44 4.40
N LYS A 414 -25.95 -38.35 4.78
CA LYS A 414 -25.37 -37.36 3.86
C LYS A 414 -23.84 -37.22 4.01
N SER A 415 -23.22 -38.00 4.89
CA SER A 415 -21.81 -37.88 5.27
C SER A 415 -21.29 -39.17 5.90
N GLN A 416 -19.99 -39.44 5.81
CA GLN A 416 -19.37 -40.58 6.46
C GLN A 416 -18.83 -40.20 7.84
N ILE A 417 -19.28 -40.91 8.88
CA ILE A 417 -18.76 -40.74 10.25
C ILE A 417 -18.15 -42.07 10.68
N ILE A 418 -16.87 -42.05 11.03
CA ILE A 418 -16.12 -43.21 11.52
C ILE A 418 -15.87 -42.98 13.00
N MET A 419 -16.23 -43.95 13.84
CA MET A 419 -15.96 -43.90 15.27
C MET A 419 -15.17 -45.13 15.69
N ALA A 420 -13.98 -44.92 16.25
CA ALA A 420 -13.26 -45.95 16.98
C ALA A 420 -13.64 -45.82 18.46
N ILE A 421 -14.28 -46.85 19.02
CA ILE A 421 -14.78 -46.84 20.40
C ILE A 421 -14.36 -48.15 21.06
N THR A 422 -13.84 -48.07 22.28
CA THR A 422 -13.58 -49.25 23.10
C THR A 422 -14.86 -49.63 23.87
N LEU A 423 -15.40 -50.82 23.59
CA LEU A 423 -16.64 -51.32 24.21
C LEU A 423 -16.35 -51.89 25.60
N ASN A 424 -16.26 -51.00 26.59
CA ASN A 424 -15.91 -51.35 27.97
C ASN A 424 -17.13 -51.58 28.90
N SER A 425 -18.35 -51.22 28.48
CA SER A 425 -19.57 -51.34 29.30
C SER A 425 -20.70 -52.08 28.58
N HIS A 426 -21.47 -52.86 29.35
CA HIS A 426 -22.63 -53.60 28.84
C HIS A 426 -23.73 -52.67 28.28
N GLU A 427 -23.84 -51.46 28.82
CA GLU A 427 -24.77 -50.43 28.36
C GLU A 427 -24.42 -49.91 26.96
N LEU A 428 -23.14 -49.64 26.67
CA LEU A 428 -22.71 -49.19 25.34
C LEU A 428 -22.88 -50.27 24.27
N ILE A 429 -22.67 -51.54 24.64
CA ILE A 429 -22.92 -52.68 23.76
C ILE A 429 -24.42 -52.74 23.41
N GLN A 430 -25.30 -52.62 24.41
CA GLN A 430 -26.75 -52.60 24.18
C GLN A 430 -27.20 -51.41 23.32
N ILE A 431 -26.61 -50.23 23.50
CA ILE A 431 -26.88 -49.05 22.69
C ILE A 431 -26.55 -49.33 21.22
N ILE A 432 -25.38 -49.88 20.94
CA ILE A 432 -24.92 -50.14 19.57
C ILE A 432 -25.72 -51.28 18.93
N ASP A 433 -26.01 -52.34 19.66
CA ASP A 433 -26.78 -53.48 19.16
C ASP A 433 -28.27 -53.13 18.98
N GLY A 434 -28.75 -52.07 19.65
CA GLY A 434 -30.10 -51.52 19.49
C GLY A 434 -30.26 -50.56 18.31
N LEU A 435 -29.17 -50.18 17.62
CA LEU A 435 -29.24 -49.33 16.42
C LEU A 435 -29.73 -50.14 15.21
N ASP A 436 -30.38 -49.45 14.28
CA ASP A 436 -30.81 -50.04 13.02
C ASP A 436 -29.59 -50.49 12.20
N ALA A 437 -29.44 -51.80 12.00
CA ALA A 437 -28.33 -52.43 11.29
C ALA A 437 -28.18 -51.95 9.82
N GLN A 438 -29.19 -51.27 9.26
CA GLN A 438 -29.09 -50.66 7.93
C GLN A 438 -28.37 -49.30 7.93
N LYS A 439 -28.21 -48.67 9.10
CA LYS A 439 -27.70 -47.29 9.25
C LYS A 439 -26.25 -47.20 9.73
N TYR A 440 -25.65 -48.31 10.16
CA TYR A 440 -24.26 -48.34 10.61
C TYR A 440 -23.57 -49.65 10.19
N HIS A 441 -22.25 -49.60 10.10
CA HIS A 441 -21.41 -50.78 9.86
C HIS A 441 -20.48 -50.98 11.04
N LYS A 442 -20.63 -52.09 11.75
CA LYS A 442 -19.80 -52.46 12.92
C LYS A 442 -18.62 -53.32 12.45
N LEU A 443 -17.40 -52.88 12.75
CA LEU A 443 -16.18 -53.66 12.57
C LEU A 443 -15.60 -53.98 13.95
N GLU A 444 -15.71 -55.24 14.37
CA GLU A 444 -15.14 -55.68 15.64
C GLU A 444 -13.70 -56.13 15.45
N ILE A 445 -12.78 -55.52 16.19
CA ILE A 445 -11.37 -55.88 16.22
C ILE A 445 -11.12 -56.64 17.54
N LEU A 446 -11.16 -57.98 17.48
CA LEU A 446 -11.06 -58.84 18.67
C LEU A 446 -9.62 -59.01 19.22
N ASP A 447 -8.61 -58.77 18.38
CA ASP A 447 -7.18 -58.91 18.72
C ASP A 447 -6.42 -57.59 18.44
N LYS A 448 -5.08 -57.61 18.38
CA LYS A 448 -4.31 -56.45 17.90
C LYS A 448 -4.67 -56.13 16.44
N ALA A 449 -4.97 -54.86 16.15
CA ALA A 449 -5.22 -54.35 14.79
C ALA A 449 -4.07 -54.67 13.81
N PHE A 450 -2.84 -54.75 14.34
CA PHE A 450 -1.67 -55.23 13.61
C PHE A 450 -1.21 -56.56 14.20
N LYS A 451 -1.37 -57.65 13.43
CA LYS A 451 -0.80 -58.96 13.75
C LYS A 451 0.55 -59.11 13.05
N ARG A 452 1.55 -59.61 13.77
CA ARG A 452 2.82 -60.02 13.16
C ARG A 452 2.50 -61.16 12.18
N LEU A 453 2.93 -61.04 10.93
CA LEU A 453 2.85 -62.16 9.99
C LEU A 453 3.60 -63.35 10.63
N ALA A 454 2.92 -64.47 10.85
CA ALA A 454 3.56 -65.65 11.40
C ALA A 454 4.59 -66.19 10.40
N GLU A 455 5.81 -66.43 10.86
CA GLU A 455 6.81 -67.22 10.12
C GLU A 455 6.33 -68.68 10.13
N SER A 456 5.61 -69.08 9.08
CA SER A 456 5.39 -70.48 8.78
C SER A 456 6.60 -71.01 8.00
N VAL A 457 7.38 -71.91 8.61
CA VAL A 457 7.62 -73.30 8.18
C VAL A 457 8.84 -73.85 8.95
N SER A 458 8.56 -74.72 9.92
CA SER A 458 9.48 -75.72 10.42
C SER A 458 9.12 -77.06 9.78
N VAL A 459 9.88 -77.48 8.76
CA VAL A 459 9.93 -78.82 8.14
C VAL A 459 11.30 -78.83 7.43
N GLU A 460 12.31 -79.67 7.68
CA GLU A 460 12.37 -81.09 8.01
C GLU A 460 13.79 -81.38 8.57
N GLU A 461 13.91 -82.02 9.74
CA GLU A 461 15.09 -82.81 10.10
C GLU A 461 14.84 -84.25 9.65
N SER A 462 15.59 -84.72 8.66
CA SER A 462 15.74 -86.14 8.33
C SER A 462 17.07 -86.38 7.61
N GLU A 463 18.13 -86.60 8.37
CA GLU A 463 19.04 -87.79 8.35
C GLU A 463 20.28 -87.55 9.22
#